data_AF-A0A7L9BQ02-F1
#
_entry.id   AF-A0A7L9BQ02-F1
#
_cell.length_a   1.000
_cell.length_b   1.000
_cell.length_c   1.000
_cell.angle_alpha   90.00
_cell.angle_beta   90.00
_cell.angle_gamma   90.00
#
_symmetry.space_group_name_H-M   'P 1'
#
loop_
_entity.id
_entity.type
_entity.pdbx_description
1 polymer ?
#
loop_
_entity_poly.entity_id
_entity_poly.type
_entity_poly.pdbx_seq_one_letter_code
_entity_poly.pdbx_strand_id
1 'polypeptide(L)'
;MYEFEAERTSAKARTVVWIVAIGAAHFLLGTRAHSVHGLHVVLAGLFLIPVLIASGAFAVRGGILAAAAVSAVYVSHLLWSWRDSAMANPDQYGMVGVYFTVGIAAGRLAAIANWRRAQRDEVIRRANAAERSGGSVHP
;
A
#
# COMPACT_ATOMS: atom_id res chain seq x y z
N MET A 1 -16.93 -12.03 -10.16
CA MET A 1 -16.61 -10.63 -10.54
C MET A 1 -16.96 -9.67 -9.40
N TYR A 2 -18.18 -9.69 -8.86
CA TYR A 2 -18.62 -8.85 -7.73
C TYR A 2 -17.73 -8.91 -6.47
N GLU A 3 -17.29 -10.09 -6.05
CA GLU A 3 -16.48 -10.26 -4.82
C GLU A 3 -15.10 -9.57 -4.93
N PHE A 4 -14.48 -9.64 -6.11
CA PHE A 4 -13.19 -8.98 -6.40
C PHE A 4 -13.31 -7.45 -6.43
N GLU A 5 -14.41 -6.92 -6.95
CA GLU A 5 -14.69 -5.48 -6.96
C GLU A 5 -14.98 -4.94 -5.56
N ALA A 6 -15.71 -5.70 -4.74
CA ALA A 6 -15.96 -5.38 -3.34
C ALA A 6 -14.65 -5.35 -2.54
N GLU A 7 -13.78 -6.34 -2.72
CA GLU A 7 -12.48 -6.39 -2.05
C GLU A 7 -11.61 -5.18 -2.44
N ARG A 8 -11.56 -4.83 -3.72
CA ARG A 8 -10.85 -3.63 -4.20
C ARG A 8 -11.43 -2.33 -3.63
N THR A 9 -12.75 -2.20 -3.59
CA THR A 9 -13.40 -1.02 -3.03
C THR A 9 -13.10 -0.88 -1.54
N SER A 10 -13.14 -1.98 -0.80
CA SER A 10 -12.74 -2.01 0.62
C SER A 10 -11.27 -1.63 0.80
N ALA A 11 -10.38 -2.08 -0.09
CA ALA A 11 -8.97 -1.74 -0.05
C ALA A 11 -8.74 -0.24 -0.29
N LYS A 12 -9.42 0.36 -1.28
CA LYS A 12 -9.37 1.81 -1.51
C LYS A 12 -9.82 2.58 -0.28
N ALA A 13 -10.98 2.21 0.29
CA ALA A 13 -11.51 2.87 1.48
C ALA A 13 -10.53 2.78 2.65
N ARG A 14 -9.98 1.59 2.93
CA ARG A 14 -8.96 1.40 3.98
C ARG A 14 -7.71 2.23 3.71
N THR A 15 -7.19 2.25 2.47
CA THR A 15 -6.04 3.07 2.10
C THR A 15 -6.30 4.55 2.40
N VAL A 16 -7.45 5.09 1.99
CA VAL A 16 -7.81 6.49 2.24
C VAL A 16 -7.93 6.76 3.74
N VAL A 17 -8.63 5.91 4.49
CA VAL A 17 -8.79 6.04 5.94
C VAL A 17 -7.45 6.08 6.64
N TRP A 18 -6.52 5.19 6.30
CA TRP A 18 -5.18 5.18 6.89
C TRP A 18 -4.38 6.44 6.54
N ILE A 19 -4.42 6.90 5.29
CA ILE A 19 -3.74 8.14 4.88
C ILE A 19 -4.26 9.33 5.70
N VAL A 20 -5.58 9.46 5.83
CA VAL A 20 -6.21 10.56 6.57
C VAL A 20 -5.90 10.46 8.06
N ALA A 21 -6.03 9.28 8.67
CA ALA A 21 -5.79 9.09 10.09
C ALA A 21 -4.33 9.38 10.48
N ILE A 22 -3.37 8.83 9.73
CA ILE A 22 -1.93 9.04 9.99
C ILE A 22 -1.53 10.48 9.68
N GLY A 23 -2.07 11.07 8.61
CA GLY A 23 -1.87 12.47 8.27
C GLY A 23 -2.37 13.40 9.38
N ALA A 24 -3.61 13.21 9.84
CA ALA A 24 -4.17 13.99 10.95
C ALA A 24 -3.32 13.85 12.21
N ALA A 25 -2.87 12.64 12.56
CA ALA A 25 -1.98 12.42 13.70
C ALA A 25 -0.69 13.25 13.58
N HIS A 26 -0.03 13.28 12.41
CA HIS A 26 1.18 14.10 12.21
C HIS A 26 0.94 15.59 12.42
N PHE A 27 -0.19 16.13 11.97
CA PHE A 27 -0.49 17.56 12.15
C PHE A 27 -0.94 17.91 13.56
N LEU A 28 -1.61 16.99 14.26
CA LEU A 28 -2.07 17.19 15.64
C LEU A 28 -0.92 17.10 16.65
N LEU A 29 0.05 16.21 16.42
CA LEU A 29 1.23 16.08 17.26
C LEU A 29 2.27 17.13 16.84
N GLY A 30 2.16 18.35 17.38
CA GLY A 30 3.12 19.43 17.09
C GLY A 30 4.59 19.10 17.42
N THR A 31 5.53 19.83 16.81
CA THR A 31 6.97 19.53 16.82
C THR A 31 7.78 20.13 17.99
N ARG A 32 7.12 20.59 19.05
CA ARG A 32 7.75 21.47 20.06
C ARG A 32 8.68 20.79 21.07
N ALA A 33 8.81 19.47 21.10
CA ALA A 33 9.74 18.79 22.02
C ALA A 33 10.54 17.66 21.34
N HIS A 34 11.78 17.45 21.78
CA HIS A 34 12.65 16.38 21.29
C HIS A 34 12.06 14.97 21.52
N SER A 35 11.27 14.79 22.59
CA SER A 35 10.54 13.54 22.88
C SER A 35 9.46 13.21 21.84
N VAL A 36 8.97 14.21 21.10
CA VAL A 36 7.98 13.99 20.02
C VAL A 36 8.65 13.54 18.72
N HIS A 37 9.98 13.67 18.59
CA HIS A 37 10.72 13.26 17.39
C HIS A 37 10.61 11.77 17.10
N GLY A 38 10.80 10.91 18.12
CA GLY A 38 10.67 9.46 17.94
C GLY A 38 9.27 9.03 17.50
N LEU A 39 8.24 9.75 17.96
CA LEU A 39 6.86 9.48 17.55
C LEU A 39 6.61 9.89 16.09
N HIS A 40 7.22 10.97 15.61
CA HIS A 40 7.17 11.35 14.20
C HIS A 40 7.84 10.31 13.30
N VAL A 41 8.98 9.73 13.72
CA VAL A 41 9.62 8.62 13.00
C VAL A 41 8.68 7.41 12.90
N VAL A 42 8.02 7.05 14.01
CA VAL A 42 7.07 5.93 14.02
C VAL A 42 5.87 6.23 13.13
N LEU A 43 5.28 7.42 13.24
CA LEU A 43 4.14 7.83 12.41
C LEU A 43 4.53 7.85 10.92
N ALA A 44 5.74 8.30 10.58
CA ALA A 44 6.27 8.22 9.22
C ALA A 44 6.39 6.76 8.75
N GLY A 45 6.80 5.84 9.63
CA GLY A 45 6.78 4.41 9.34
C GLY A 45 5.38 3.85 9.07
N LEU A 46 4.36 4.30 9.83
CA LEU A 46 2.97 3.83 9.67
C LEU A 46 2.37 4.14 8.30
N PHE A 47 2.86 5.18 7.63
CA PHE A 47 2.46 5.49 6.25
C PHE A 47 2.78 4.37 5.24
N LEU A 48 3.61 3.39 5.60
CA LEU A 48 3.79 2.17 4.80
C LEU A 48 2.53 1.29 4.76
N ILE A 49 1.66 1.36 5.77
CA ILE A 49 0.42 0.57 5.83
C ILE A 49 -0.48 0.84 4.61
N PRO A 50 -0.91 2.09 4.33
CA PRO A 50 -1.74 2.37 3.17
C PRO A 50 -1.05 2.03 1.84
N VAL A 51 0.28 2.19 1.76
CA VAL A 51 1.09 1.81 0.58
C VAL A 51 1.04 0.31 0.33
N LEU A 52 1.22 -0.50 1.38
CA LEU A 52 1.16 -1.97 1.29
C LEU A 52 -0.25 -2.47 0.96
N ILE A 53 -1.30 -1.89 1.56
CA ILE A 53 -2.70 -2.22 1.26
C ILE A 53 -2.99 -1.97 -0.23
N ALA A 54 -2.63 -0.78 -0.74
CA ALA A 54 -2.85 -0.44 -2.14
C ALA A 54 -2.02 -1.30 -3.09
N SER A 55 -0.78 -1.62 -2.71
CA SER A 55 0.10 -2.51 -3.47
C SER A 55 -0.48 -3.93 -3.57
N GLY A 56 -1.03 -4.46 -2.48
CA GLY A 56 -1.68 -5.78 -2.48
C GLY A 56 -2.89 -5.84 -3.39
N ALA A 57 -3.77 -4.82 -3.33
CA ALA A 57 -5.02 -4.81 -4.07
C ALA A 57 -4.88 -4.42 -5.56
N PHE A 58 -3.94 -3.53 -5.89
CA PHE A 58 -3.80 -2.94 -7.21
C PHE A 58 -2.39 -3.07 -7.81
N ALA A 59 -1.56 -3.95 -7.24
CA ALA A 59 -0.19 -4.21 -7.66
C ALA A 59 0.64 -2.90 -7.71
N VAL A 60 1.61 -2.84 -8.63
CA VAL A 60 2.54 -1.70 -8.79
C VAL A 60 1.81 -0.37 -8.94
N ARG A 61 0.69 -0.33 -9.68
CA ARG A 61 -0.09 0.91 -9.88
C ARG A 61 -0.66 1.43 -8.55
N GLY A 62 -1.18 0.55 -7.71
CA GLY A 62 -1.66 0.90 -6.37
C GLY A 62 -0.54 1.41 -5.47
N GLY A 63 0.58 0.70 -5.44
CA GLY A 63 1.73 1.08 -4.64
C GLY A 63 2.28 2.46 -4.98
N ILE A 64 2.45 2.75 -6.27
CA ILE A 64 2.94 4.06 -6.74
C ILE A 64 1.95 5.18 -6.39
N LEU A 65 0.66 5.00 -6.66
CA LEU A 65 -0.35 6.03 -6.38
C LEU A 65 -0.48 6.31 -4.88
N ALA A 66 -0.50 5.25 -4.06
CA ALA A 66 -0.55 5.40 -2.61
C ALA A 66 0.73 6.03 -2.06
N ALA A 67 1.92 5.64 -2.55
CA ALA A 67 3.19 6.25 -2.17
C ALA A 67 3.18 7.76 -2.51
N ALA A 68 2.75 8.13 -3.72
CA ALA A 68 2.66 9.54 -4.11
C ALA A 68 1.70 10.34 -3.21
N ALA A 69 0.51 9.81 -2.91
CA ALA A 69 -0.46 10.47 -2.04
C ALA A 69 0.06 10.65 -0.60
N VAL A 70 0.63 9.59 -0.04
CA VAL A 70 1.28 9.61 1.28
C VAL A 70 2.43 10.61 1.31
N SER A 71 3.31 10.58 0.30
CA SER A 71 4.44 11.51 0.19
C SER A 71 3.96 12.96 0.14
N ALA A 72 2.89 13.26 -0.60
CA ALA A 72 2.34 14.61 -0.65
C ALA A 72 1.88 15.08 0.75
N VAL A 73 1.15 14.24 1.49
CA VAL A 73 0.69 14.55 2.85
C VAL A 73 1.87 14.73 3.80
N TYR A 74 2.83 13.80 3.76
CA TYR A 74 3.97 13.79 4.66
C TYR A 74 4.92 14.96 4.39
N VAL A 75 5.25 15.25 3.13
CA VAL A 75 6.06 16.43 2.76
C VAL A 75 5.36 17.72 3.17
N SER A 76 4.03 17.82 3.01
CA SER A 76 3.27 18.99 3.50
C SER A 76 3.44 19.18 5.01
N HIS A 77 3.45 18.10 5.79
CA HIS A 77 3.72 18.14 7.23
C HIS A 77 5.17 18.56 7.54
N LEU A 78 6.16 18.04 6.79
CA LEU A 78 7.58 18.42 6.96
C LEU A 78 7.76 19.93 6.73
N LEU A 79 7.21 20.44 5.63
CA LEU A 79 7.29 21.87 5.29
C LEU A 79 6.57 22.74 6.31
N TRP A 80 5.43 22.30 6.84
CA TRP A 80 4.71 23.04 7.87
C TRP A 80 5.46 23.09 9.20
N SER A 81 5.97 21.93 9.63
CA SER A 81 6.42 21.77 11.01
C SER A 81 7.92 22.03 11.20
N TRP A 82 8.69 22.09 10.10
CA TRP A 82 10.15 22.20 10.08
C TRP A 82 10.68 23.22 9.07
N ARG A 83 9.85 24.22 8.70
CA ARG A 83 10.21 25.25 7.69
C ARG A 83 11.56 25.92 7.94
N ASP A 84 11.93 26.10 9.21
CA ASP A 84 13.12 26.84 9.64
C ASP A 84 14.36 25.92 9.83
N SER A 85 14.21 24.59 9.66
CA SER A 85 15.28 23.61 9.93
C SER A 85 15.27 22.40 8.97
N ALA A 86 14.77 22.59 7.74
CA ALA A 86 14.60 21.51 6.76
C ALA A 86 15.85 20.66 6.51
N MET A 87 17.05 21.23 6.56
CA MET A 87 18.32 20.50 6.38
C MET A 87 18.83 19.78 7.63
N ALA A 88 18.21 19.98 8.80
CA ALA A 88 18.64 19.33 10.03
C ALA A 88 18.17 17.86 10.15
N ASN A 89 17.24 17.41 9.29
CA ASN A 89 16.59 16.09 9.41
C ASN A 89 16.48 15.39 8.04
N PRO A 90 17.62 15.13 7.37
CA PRO A 90 17.63 14.51 6.04
C PRO A 90 17.02 13.10 6.03
N ASP A 91 17.06 12.40 7.17
CA ASP A 91 16.44 11.10 7.38
C ASP A 91 14.91 11.13 7.16
N GLN A 92 14.24 12.21 7.55
CA GLN A 92 12.79 12.36 7.36
C GLN A 92 12.44 12.51 5.88
N TYR A 93 13.21 13.29 5.11
CA TYR A 93 13.01 13.39 3.66
C TYR A 93 13.28 12.07 2.94
N GLY A 94 14.20 11.24 3.46
CA GLY A 94 14.48 9.90 2.95
C GLY A 94 13.27 8.96 2.94
N MET A 95 12.31 9.15 3.85
CA MET A 95 11.09 8.34 3.92
C MET A 95 10.25 8.41 2.63
N VAL A 96 10.28 9.52 1.90
CA VAL A 96 9.63 9.63 0.59
C VAL A 96 10.18 8.57 -0.37
N GLY A 97 11.51 8.41 -0.43
CA GLY A 97 12.15 7.37 -1.24
C GLY A 97 11.79 5.96 -0.76
N VAL A 98 11.69 5.77 0.56
CA VAL A 98 11.25 4.49 1.16
C VAL A 98 9.83 4.14 0.70
N TYR A 99 8.87 5.07 0.73
CA TYR A 99 7.49 4.80 0.31
C TYR A 99 7.40 4.34 -1.14
N PHE A 100 8.10 5.00 -2.06
CA PHE A 100 8.13 4.58 -3.46
C PHE A 100 8.82 3.23 -3.65
N THR A 101 9.96 3.02 -2.99
CA THR A 101 10.72 1.76 -3.07
C THR A 101 9.86 0.59 -2.59
N VAL A 102 9.25 0.73 -1.42
CA VAL A 102 8.37 -0.30 -0.85
C VAL A 102 7.12 -0.49 -1.70
N GLY A 103 6.48 0.59 -2.16
CA GLY A 103 5.30 0.51 -3.01
C GLY A 103 5.56 -0.23 -4.33
N ILE A 104 6.69 0.04 -4.98
CA ILE A 104 7.10 -0.66 -6.21
C ILE A 104 7.43 -2.13 -5.91
N ALA A 105 8.23 -2.39 -4.88
CA ALA A 105 8.64 -3.75 -4.52
C ALA A 105 7.43 -4.63 -4.14
N ALA A 106 6.61 -4.16 -3.19
CA ALA A 106 5.40 -4.85 -2.76
C ALA A 106 4.41 -5.01 -3.91
N GLY A 107 4.23 -3.97 -4.73
CA GLY A 107 3.37 -4.03 -5.90
C GLY A 107 3.82 -5.06 -6.94
N ARG A 108 5.14 -5.23 -7.15
CA ARG A 108 5.70 -6.27 -8.02
C ARG A 108 5.47 -7.66 -7.44
N LEU A 109 5.68 -7.85 -6.15
CA LEU A 109 5.41 -9.12 -5.48
C LEU A 109 3.92 -9.49 -5.57
N ALA A 110 3.02 -8.53 -5.37
CA ALA A 110 1.60 -8.73 -5.55
C ALA A 110 1.24 -9.09 -7.00
N ALA A 111 1.84 -8.42 -7.99
CA ALA A 111 1.63 -8.75 -9.41
C ALA A 111 2.04 -10.20 -9.72
N ILE A 112 3.21 -10.63 -9.23
CA ILE A 112 3.72 -11.99 -9.42
C ILE A 112 2.79 -12.99 -8.74
N ALA A 113 2.37 -12.72 -7.50
CA ALA A 113 1.46 -13.59 -6.76
C ALA A 113 0.11 -13.75 -7.48
N ASN A 114 -0.44 -12.65 -8.01
CA ASN A 114 -1.70 -12.67 -8.75
C ASN A 114 -1.58 -13.47 -10.06
N TRP A 115 -0.45 -13.32 -10.78
CA TRP A 115 -0.18 -14.12 -11.97
C TRP A 115 -0.09 -15.62 -11.65
N ARG A 116 0.64 -15.99 -10.59
CA ARG A 116 0.73 -17.39 -10.13
C ARG A 116 -0.63 -17.97 -9.74
N ARG A 117 -1.47 -17.20 -9.06
CA ARG A 117 -2.86 -17.61 -8.72
C ARG A 117 -3.67 -17.87 -9.99
N ALA A 118 -3.62 -16.95 -10.96
CA ALA A 118 -4.34 -17.11 -12.23
C ALA A 118 -3.90 -18.37 -13.01
N GLN A 119 -2.59 -18.67 -13.05
CA GLN A 119 -2.10 -19.91 -13.66
C GLN A 119 -2.61 -21.16 -12.94
N ARG A 120 -2.58 -21.15 -11.60
CA ARG A 120 -3.09 -22.27 -10.79
C ARG A 120 -4.58 -22.51 -11.02
N ASP A 121 -5.38 -21.44 -11.02
CA ASP A 121 -6.83 -21.54 -11.16
C ASP A 121 -7.22 -22.03 -12.57
N GLU A 122 -6.43 -21.69 -13.60
CA GLU A 122 -6.59 -22.22 -14.96
C GLU A 122 -6.30 -23.73 -15.03
N VAL A 123 -5.24 -24.20 -14.37
CA VAL A 123 -4.93 -25.65 -14.30
C VAL A 123 -6.06 -26.43 -13.63
N ILE A 124 -6.56 -25.94 -12.49
CA ILE A 124 -7.70 -26.56 -11.77
C ILE A 124 -8.95 -26.58 -12.66
N ARG A 125 -9.23 -25.48 -13.35
CA ARG A 125 -10.38 -25.38 -14.26
C ARG A 125 -10.30 -26.39 -15.40
N ARG A 126 -9.12 -26.58 -16.00
CA ARG A 126 -8.91 -27.57 -17.07
C ARG A 126 -9.02 -29.01 -16.58
N ALA A 127 -8.46 -29.31 -15.41
CA ALA A 127 -8.59 -30.63 -14.79
C ALA A 127 -10.07 -30.98 -14.55
N ASN A 128 -10.82 -30.07 -13.92
CA ASN A 128 -12.26 -30.23 -13.68
C ASN A 128 -13.08 -30.38 -14.98
N ALA A 129 -12.69 -29.69 -16.06
CA ALA A 129 -13.35 -29.82 -17.35
C ALA A 129 -13.08 -31.20 -17.98
N ALA A 130 -11.85 -31.69 -17.90
CA ALA A 130 -11.46 -32.99 -18.43
C ALA A 130 -12.18 -34.14 -17.72
N GLU A 131 -12.26 -34.09 -16.38
CA GLU A 131 -13.02 -35.05 -15.56
C GLU A 131 -14.49 -35.11 -15.96
N ARG A 132 -15.14 -33.96 -16.17
CA ARG A 132 -16.55 -33.88 -16.58
C ARG A 132 -16.78 -34.45 -17.98
N SER A 133 -15.85 -34.25 -18.91
CA SER A 133 -15.95 -34.82 -20.27
C SER A 133 -15.61 -36.31 -20.34
N GLY A 134 -14.78 -36.82 -19.42
CA GLY A 134 -14.46 -38.25 -19.32
C GLY A 134 -15.52 -39.07 -18.59
N GLY A 135 -16.23 -38.46 -17.63
CA GLY A 135 -17.28 -39.12 -16.84
C GLY A 135 -18.62 -39.34 -17.54
N SER A 136 -18.84 -38.79 -18.74
CA SER A 136 -20.07 -38.97 -19.52
C SER A 136 -20.09 -40.23 -20.40
N VAL A 137 -19.12 -41.14 -20.24
CA VAL A 137 -19.03 -42.40 -21.00
C VAL A 137 -19.18 -43.60 -20.07
N HIS A 138 -20.36 -43.79 -19.49
CA HIS A 138 -20.76 -45.07 -18.92
C HIS A 138 -22.27 -45.28 -19.11
N PRO A 139 -22.70 -46.13 -20.08
CA PRO A 139 -24.06 -46.64 -20.18
C PRO A 139 -24.36 -47.74 -19.14
#